data_AF-A0A1F3XXP1-F1
#
_entry.id   AF-A0A1F3XXP1-F1
#
_cell.length_a   1.000
_cell.length_b   1.000
_cell.length_c   1.000
_cell.angle_alpha   90.00
_cell.angle_beta   90.00
_cell.angle_gamma   90.00
#
_symmetry.space_group_name_H-M   'P 1'
#
loop_
_entity.id
_entity.type
_entity.pdbx_description
1 polymer ?
#
loop_
_entity_poly.entity_id
_entity_poly.type
_entity_poly.pdbx_seq_one_letter_code
_entity_poly.pdbx_strand_id
1 'polypeptide(L)'
;MGKHSKSKAVISTLFVFSILAVAADTFSFAAPLGPCSPGEVFKSLLKIETQEFIGTFAPWKLLKEPFTGIRPRGLAAIREHARQHGITTVVFGARPKTAAEVAAFEFRYGTKVVFMDDFKNAAGITREKGVVLHPGEPVPLANVYRGGINPHMGYGVLHGKLSKWHEYEFADTVLPGLMPQSLRSDSLPSGKGLFFETNRTHLDGVIAGLNRSGGEIHNANAALLKQKLREFFHAADDMFPDGAFIKQIDEAATADSGKILTTFDLKAGVAPERTWQARKVNSLVSKYLYAVKKIRKEAGRPDLALDTKEFSEALVAMDVPEAAFVHKFLFQPKNIMIQKRIRLATTPQGHIMEFRVDFVDGEAVRSLTRHSREYLPKKAAEAEEVINSFFRSAPEEFRYLSGGADVAFAKNGKAVLIEFNFGSESWFIMASNEPVSANIYVSKILGRDTPLINELRIISKQPASAQREYMVNFGKKYDPDSVDGACLWLRDRMLERWSRNPTPETGKQVLNDVRALAYATDLDGSEVRDIITTTDQYIQRTLKAKGY
;
A
#
# COMPACT_ATOMS: atom_id res chain seq x y z
N MET A 1 -31.10 43.02 52.87
CA MET A 1 -30.59 41.80 53.55
C MET A 1 -29.20 41.50 52.97
N GLY A 2 -28.19 41.01 53.69
CA GLY A 2 -28.04 40.79 55.14
C GLY A 2 -26.66 40.19 55.48
N LYS A 3 -25.94 40.84 56.42
CA LYS A 3 -24.85 40.35 57.31
C LYS A 3 -23.90 39.20 56.87
N HIS A 4 -22.59 39.51 56.92
CA HIS A 4 -21.47 38.73 57.53
C HIS A 4 -21.21 37.25 57.12
N SER A 5 -19.98 36.74 57.11
CA SER A 5 -18.87 37.01 58.06
C SER A 5 -17.46 36.93 57.46
N LYS A 6 -16.43 37.11 58.32
CA LYS A 6 -14.99 36.99 58.02
C LYS A 6 -14.34 36.04 59.04
N SER A 7 -13.42 35.19 58.57
CA SER A 7 -12.22 34.62 59.25
C SER A 7 -11.36 34.01 58.13
N LYS A 8 -10.06 34.27 57.90
CA LYS A 8 -8.93 34.80 58.70
C LYS A 8 -8.43 33.92 59.85
N ALA A 9 -7.56 32.95 59.54
CA ALA A 9 -6.29 32.67 60.23
C ALA A 9 -5.42 31.66 59.42
N VAL A 10 -4.11 31.48 59.65
CA VAL A 10 -2.94 32.38 59.41
C VAL A 10 -1.64 31.65 59.81
N ILE A 11 -0.57 31.76 59.01
CA ILE A 11 0.80 31.17 59.22
C ILE A 11 0.75 29.61 59.14
N SER A 12 1.65 28.86 58.48
CA SER A 12 3.13 28.85 58.36
C SER A 12 3.54 28.15 57.01
N THR A 13 4.79 28.04 56.51
CA THR A 13 6.11 28.65 56.78
C THR A 13 7.11 28.31 55.63
N LEU A 14 8.08 29.20 55.35
CA LEU A 14 9.43 29.06 54.71
C LEU A 14 9.71 27.92 53.65
N PHE A 15 10.14 28.21 52.40
CA PHE A 15 11.48 28.62 51.86
C PHE A 15 12.20 27.47 51.11
N VAL A 16 13.14 27.62 50.16
CA VAL A 16 13.69 28.76 49.35
C VAL A 16 14.42 28.19 48.10
N PHE A 17 14.38 28.92 46.97
CA PHE A 17 15.30 28.99 45.77
C PHE A 17 16.01 27.71 45.24
N SER A 18 16.06 27.38 43.93
CA SER A 18 16.37 28.13 42.69
C SER A 18 17.88 28.31 42.37
N ILE A 19 18.20 28.35 41.06
CA ILE A 19 19.42 28.90 40.38
C ILE A 19 20.47 27.90 39.79
N LEU A 20 20.39 27.75 38.46
CA LEU A 20 21.43 27.77 37.39
C LEU A 20 22.71 26.88 37.35
N ALA A 21 23.05 26.58 36.08
CA ALA A 21 24.38 26.60 35.44
C ALA A 21 25.23 25.31 35.27
N VAL A 22 25.33 24.92 33.99
CA VAL A 22 26.57 24.68 33.21
C VAL A 22 27.78 24.04 33.92
N ALA A 23 28.08 22.80 33.52
CA ALA A 23 29.45 22.33 33.28
C ALA A 23 29.42 21.30 32.14
N ALA A 24 30.55 21.12 31.45
CA ALA A 24 30.75 20.09 30.43
C ALA A 24 31.85 19.10 30.88
N ASP A 25 32.17 18.17 29.97
CA ASP A 25 33.35 17.30 29.92
C ASP A 25 33.46 16.07 30.83
N THR A 26 33.84 14.99 30.14
CA THR A 26 34.58 13.81 30.61
C THR A 26 34.09 13.07 31.86
N PHE A 27 33.38 11.97 31.64
CA PHE A 27 33.76 10.71 32.28
C PHE A 27 33.84 9.57 31.27
N SER A 28 35.04 8.99 31.13
CA SER A 28 35.24 7.74 30.41
C SER A 28 35.11 6.58 31.40
N PHE A 29 34.25 5.62 31.10
CA PHE A 29 34.25 4.33 31.77
C PHE A 29 34.13 3.21 30.74
N ALA A 30 35.26 2.56 30.47
CA ALA A 30 35.27 1.28 29.77
C ALA A 30 34.84 0.19 30.75
N ALA A 31 33.67 -0.39 30.52
CA ALA A 31 33.24 -1.65 31.11
C ALA A 31 32.63 -2.51 29.99
N PRO A 32 32.93 -3.83 29.93
CA PRO A 32 32.41 -4.67 28.86
C PRO A 32 30.90 -4.86 29.03
N LEU A 33 30.13 -4.36 28.07
CA LEU A 33 28.74 -4.80 27.91
C LEU A 33 28.75 -6.28 27.54
N GLY A 34 28.37 -7.13 28.51
CA GLY A 34 28.05 -8.53 28.24
C GLY A 34 26.90 -8.65 27.24
N PRO A 35 26.64 -9.86 26.70
CA PRO A 35 25.62 -10.08 25.68
C PRO A 35 24.20 -9.95 26.23
N CYS A 36 23.72 -8.71 26.43
CA CYS A 36 22.32 -8.41 26.70
C CYS A 36 21.47 -8.97 25.56
N SER A 37 20.55 -9.90 25.88
CA SER A 37 19.68 -10.47 24.85
C SER A 37 18.75 -9.39 24.26
N PRO A 38 18.44 -9.41 22.96
CA PRO A 38 17.54 -8.43 22.35
C PRO A 38 16.16 -8.34 23.01
N GLY A 39 15.72 -9.41 23.70
CA GLY A 39 14.44 -9.48 24.39
C GLY A 39 14.32 -8.66 25.69
N GLU A 40 15.42 -8.21 26.29
CA GLU A 40 15.37 -7.46 27.56
C GLU A 40 15.35 -5.95 27.36
N VAL A 41 16.09 -5.42 26.39
CA VAL A 41 15.99 -4.01 25.96
C VAL A 41 14.57 -3.69 25.46
N PHE A 42 13.91 -4.66 24.82
CA PHE A 42 12.54 -4.52 24.34
C PHE A 42 11.50 -4.44 25.48
N LYS A 43 11.78 -5.06 26.64
CA LYS A 43 10.87 -5.09 27.80
C LYS A 43 10.92 -3.83 28.66
N SER A 44 12.02 -3.06 28.64
CA SER A 44 12.12 -1.82 29.43
C SER A 44 11.34 -0.66 28.83
N LEU A 45 11.29 -0.58 27.49
CA LEU A 45 10.58 0.48 26.75
C LEU A 45 9.05 0.34 26.77
N LEU A 46 8.52 -0.88 26.99
CA LEU A 46 7.07 -1.17 26.95
C LEU A 46 6.32 -0.85 28.26
N LYS A 47 6.94 -0.18 29.24
CA LYS A 47 6.34 0.14 30.55
C LYS A 47 5.52 1.43 30.61
N ILE A 48 5.23 2.07 29.48
CA ILE A 48 4.38 3.27 29.40
C ILE A 48 2.98 2.89 28.90
N GLU A 49 2.06 2.68 29.85
CA GLU A 49 0.60 2.96 29.78
C GLU A 49 -0.21 2.41 28.57
N THR A 50 0.22 1.34 27.92
CA THR A 50 -0.52 0.72 26.80
C THR A 50 -1.83 0.00 27.17
N GLN A 51 -2.15 -0.17 28.46
CA GLN A 51 -3.29 -1.01 28.88
C GLN A 51 -4.67 -0.34 28.72
N GLU A 52 -4.81 0.99 28.83
CA GLU A 52 -6.13 1.63 28.66
C GLU A 52 -6.55 1.78 27.19
N PHE A 53 -5.58 1.94 26.27
CA PHE A 53 -5.87 2.19 24.85
C PHE A 53 -6.50 0.99 24.12
N ILE A 54 -6.39 -0.21 24.67
CA ILE A 54 -6.95 -1.46 24.11
C ILE A 54 -8.49 -1.56 24.35
N GLY A 55 -9.05 -0.74 25.24
CA GLY A 55 -10.41 -0.89 25.76
C GLY A 55 -11.53 -0.79 24.72
N THR A 56 -11.52 0.27 23.90
CA THR A 56 -12.75 0.85 23.31
C THR A 56 -12.91 0.72 21.79
N PHE A 57 -11.97 0.11 21.06
CA PHE A 57 -12.06 -0.05 19.59
C PHE A 57 -13.19 -1.00 19.17
N ALA A 58 -14.36 -0.41 18.87
CA ALA A 58 -15.64 -1.10 18.72
C ALA A 58 -15.95 -1.82 17.38
N PRO A 59 -15.40 -1.48 16.20
CA PRO A 59 -15.80 -2.14 14.95
C PRO A 59 -15.40 -3.62 14.84
N TRP A 60 -14.24 -3.99 15.38
CA TRP A 60 -13.59 -5.28 15.08
C TRP A 60 -14.13 -6.45 15.92
N LYS A 61 -14.54 -6.19 17.17
CA LYS A 61 -15.13 -7.19 18.09
C LYS A 61 -16.47 -7.75 17.58
N LEU A 62 -17.07 -7.12 16.56
CA LEU A 62 -18.29 -7.55 15.86
C LEU A 62 -18.04 -8.58 14.74
N LEU A 63 -16.78 -8.89 14.40
CA LEU A 63 -16.41 -9.80 13.30
C LEU A 63 -16.43 -11.29 13.70
N LYS A 64 -17.57 -11.74 14.23
CA LYS A 64 -17.87 -13.16 14.49
C LYS A 64 -18.58 -13.80 13.28
N GLU A 65 -18.94 -15.07 13.40
CA GLU A 65 -19.64 -15.84 12.36
C GLU A 65 -20.97 -15.18 11.93
N PRO A 66 -21.46 -15.39 10.68
CA PRO A 66 -21.08 -16.41 9.69
C PRO A 66 -20.04 -15.95 8.63
N PHE A 67 -19.23 -14.94 8.93
CA PHE A 67 -18.43 -14.25 7.92
C PHE A 67 -17.02 -14.80 7.65
N THR A 68 -16.48 -15.73 8.46
CA THR A 68 -15.05 -16.11 8.38
C THR A 68 -14.75 -17.52 7.85
N GLY A 69 -15.72 -18.43 7.81
CA GLY A 69 -15.44 -19.85 7.57
C GLY A 69 -14.54 -20.47 8.65
N ILE A 70 -13.90 -21.61 8.36
CA ILE A 70 -12.88 -22.17 9.25
C ILE A 70 -11.65 -21.26 9.14
N ARG A 71 -11.32 -20.56 10.24
CA ARG A 71 -10.05 -19.82 10.33
C ARG A 71 -8.89 -20.84 10.29
N PRO A 72 -7.99 -20.79 9.29
CA PRO A 72 -6.81 -21.64 9.31
C PRO A 72 -5.85 -21.18 10.41
N ARG A 73 -4.81 -21.97 10.66
CA ARG A 73 -3.73 -21.60 11.58
C ARG A 73 -2.42 -21.47 10.79
N GLY A 74 -2.38 -20.49 9.89
CA GLY A 74 -1.23 -20.26 9.03
C GLY A 74 -1.28 -21.06 7.73
N LEU A 75 -0.33 -20.74 6.85
CA LEU A 75 -0.18 -21.25 5.50
C LEU A 75 0.05 -22.77 5.47
N ALA A 76 0.58 -23.36 6.55
CA ALA A 76 0.67 -24.81 6.73
C ALA A 76 -0.70 -25.50 6.76
N ALA A 77 -1.68 -24.92 7.45
CA ALA A 77 -3.05 -25.46 7.52
C ALA A 77 -3.77 -25.30 6.17
N ILE A 78 -3.56 -24.17 5.48
CA ILE A 78 -4.12 -23.93 4.14
C ILE A 78 -3.53 -24.92 3.13
N ARG A 79 -2.21 -25.16 3.16
CA ARG A 79 -1.53 -26.18 2.33
C ARG A 79 -2.10 -27.58 2.54
N GLU A 80 -2.47 -27.94 3.76
CA GLU A 80 -3.08 -29.24 4.06
C GLU A 80 -4.47 -29.36 3.45
N HIS A 81 -5.33 -28.38 3.69
CA HIS A 81 -6.68 -28.32 3.12
C HIS A 81 -6.66 -28.28 1.58
N ALA A 82 -5.74 -27.50 1.00
CA ALA A 82 -5.51 -27.44 -0.45
C ALA A 82 -5.06 -28.78 -1.05
N ARG A 83 -4.25 -29.57 -0.32
CA ARG A 83 -3.83 -30.92 -0.76
C ARG A 83 -4.94 -31.95 -0.62
N GLN A 84 -5.81 -31.82 0.38
CA GLN A 84 -6.93 -32.74 0.61
C GLN A 84 -8.15 -32.48 -0.29
N HIS A 85 -8.42 -31.21 -0.64
CA HIS A 85 -9.68 -30.79 -1.26
C HIS A 85 -9.52 -29.86 -2.47
N GLY A 86 -8.29 -29.52 -2.85
CA GLY A 86 -7.99 -28.66 -4.01
C GLY A 86 -8.03 -27.16 -3.70
N ILE A 87 -7.69 -26.38 -4.73
CA ILE A 87 -7.87 -24.93 -4.78
C ILE A 87 -8.68 -24.57 -6.02
N THR A 88 -9.66 -23.68 -5.85
CA THR A 88 -10.41 -23.04 -6.93
C THR A 88 -10.21 -21.53 -6.86
N THR A 89 -10.07 -20.88 -8.01
CA THR A 89 -10.10 -19.41 -8.11
C THR A 89 -11.41 -18.97 -8.74
N VAL A 90 -12.08 -17.99 -8.13
CA VAL A 90 -13.22 -17.30 -8.74
C VAL A 90 -12.68 -16.23 -9.69
N VAL A 91 -13.24 -16.18 -10.91
CA VAL A 91 -12.80 -15.29 -11.99
C VAL A 91 -14.00 -14.45 -12.47
N PHE A 92 -13.80 -13.15 -12.57
CA PHE A 92 -14.84 -12.21 -12.99
C PHE A 92 -15.26 -12.44 -14.46
N GLY A 93 -16.55 -12.18 -14.73
CA GLY A 93 -17.12 -12.24 -16.08
C GLY A 93 -17.61 -13.63 -16.50
N ALA A 94 -17.86 -13.77 -17.81
CA ALA A 94 -18.56 -14.90 -18.42
C ALA A 94 -17.71 -16.16 -18.52
N ARG A 95 -18.34 -17.32 -18.26
CA ARG A 95 -17.75 -18.63 -18.59
C ARG A 95 -17.48 -18.72 -20.12
N PRO A 96 -16.25 -19.09 -20.55
CA PRO A 96 -15.95 -19.34 -21.95
C PRO A 96 -16.81 -20.44 -22.58
N LYS A 97 -16.91 -20.44 -23.92
CA LYS A 97 -17.84 -21.32 -24.64
C LYS A 97 -17.32 -22.75 -24.81
N THR A 98 -16.02 -22.96 -24.68
CA THR A 98 -15.36 -24.26 -24.92
C THR A 98 -14.55 -24.72 -23.70
N ALA A 99 -14.40 -26.03 -23.56
CA ALA A 99 -13.55 -26.61 -22.52
C ALA A 99 -12.05 -26.26 -22.71
N ALA A 100 -11.62 -25.96 -23.94
CA ALA A 100 -10.25 -25.56 -24.23
C ALA A 100 -9.92 -24.16 -23.68
N GLU A 101 -10.85 -23.21 -23.82
CA GLU A 101 -10.72 -21.88 -23.20
C GLU A 101 -10.74 -21.99 -21.66
N VAL A 102 -11.63 -22.80 -21.08
CA VAL A 102 -11.66 -23.02 -19.61
C VAL A 102 -10.32 -23.62 -19.12
N ALA A 103 -9.78 -24.62 -19.83
CA ALA A 103 -8.47 -25.19 -19.49
C ALA A 103 -7.31 -24.18 -19.63
N ALA A 104 -7.41 -23.21 -20.55
CA ALA A 104 -6.45 -22.11 -20.65
C ALA A 104 -6.55 -21.15 -19.45
N PHE A 105 -7.76 -20.88 -18.94
CA PHE A 105 -7.94 -20.16 -17.67
C PHE A 105 -7.37 -20.97 -16.48
N GLU A 106 -7.63 -22.28 -16.38
CA GLU A 106 -7.08 -23.12 -15.31
C GLU A 106 -5.54 -23.16 -15.34
N PHE A 107 -4.93 -23.18 -16.53
CA PHE A 107 -3.48 -23.03 -16.67
C PHE A 107 -3.02 -21.64 -16.24
N ARG A 108 -3.67 -20.56 -16.72
CA ARG A 108 -3.30 -19.16 -16.43
C ARG A 108 -3.39 -18.82 -14.94
N TYR A 109 -4.39 -19.36 -14.23
CA TYR A 109 -4.57 -19.16 -12.78
C TYR A 109 -3.83 -20.21 -11.92
N GLY A 110 -3.43 -21.35 -12.50
CA GLY A 110 -2.74 -22.43 -11.79
C GLY A 110 -3.63 -23.25 -10.84
N THR A 111 -4.94 -23.09 -10.92
CA THR A 111 -5.98 -23.72 -10.09
C THR A 111 -7.15 -24.18 -10.96
N LYS A 112 -8.09 -24.92 -10.38
CA LYS A 112 -9.45 -24.97 -10.95
C LYS A 112 -10.02 -23.55 -11.03
N VAL A 113 -10.90 -23.25 -12.00
CA VAL A 113 -11.62 -21.96 -12.05
C VAL A 113 -13.13 -22.12 -11.98
N VAL A 114 -13.81 -21.10 -11.46
CA VAL A 114 -15.25 -20.89 -11.63
C VAL A 114 -15.52 -19.43 -12.00
N PHE A 115 -16.54 -19.17 -12.81
CA PHE A 115 -16.78 -17.85 -13.36
C PHE A 115 -17.92 -17.17 -12.60
N MET A 116 -17.73 -15.90 -12.21
CA MET A 116 -18.70 -15.17 -11.38
C MET A 116 -20.10 -15.10 -12.04
N ASP A 117 -20.13 -15.05 -13.38
CA ASP A 117 -21.37 -15.07 -14.16
C ASP A 117 -22.20 -16.36 -14.03
N ASP A 118 -21.61 -17.47 -13.58
CA ASP A 118 -22.35 -18.70 -13.29
C ASP A 118 -23.28 -18.52 -12.06
N PHE A 119 -23.02 -17.52 -11.21
CA PHE A 119 -23.65 -17.34 -9.90
C PHE A 119 -24.48 -16.06 -9.74
N LYS A 120 -24.52 -15.16 -10.73
CA LYS A 120 -25.22 -13.85 -10.61
C LYS A 120 -26.75 -13.93 -10.44
N ASN A 121 -27.35 -15.10 -10.64
CA ASN A 121 -28.77 -15.39 -10.33
C ASN A 121 -28.94 -16.34 -9.12
N ALA A 122 -27.88 -16.64 -8.37
CA ALA A 122 -27.94 -17.57 -7.23
C ALA A 122 -28.61 -16.92 -6.02
N ALA A 123 -29.73 -17.50 -5.57
CA ALA A 123 -30.48 -17.04 -4.40
C ALA A 123 -29.80 -17.36 -3.04
N GLY A 124 -28.54 -17.79 -3.02
CA GLY A 124 -27.84 -18.23 -1.82
C GLY A 124 -26.38 -18.63 -2.08
N ILE A 125 -25.68 -18.99 -1.00
CA ILE A 125 -24.23 -19.24 -1.01
C ILE A 125 -23.93 -20.66 -1.49
N THR A 126 -23.25 -20.79 -2.62
CA THR A 126 -22.64 -22.05 -3.07
C THR A 126 -21.39 -22.36 -2.23
N ARG A 127 -21.19 -23.63 -1.87
CA ARG A 127 -20.07 -24.06 -1.04
C ARG A 127 -19.26 -25.18 -1.68
N GLU A 128 -17.93 -25.02 -1.65
CA GLU A 128 -16.95 -26.03 -2.02
C GLU A 128 -16.13 -26.46 -0.80
N LYS A 129 -15.59 -27.69 -0.82
CA LYS A 129 -14.82 -28.25 0.31
C LYS A 129 -13.38 -27.74 0.41
N GLY A 130 -12.83 -27.13 -0.63
CA GLY A 130 -11.42 -26.75 -0.72
C GLY A 130 -11.12 -25.30 -0.31
N VAL A 131 -9.92 -24.84 -0.69
CA VAL A 131 -9.53 -23.44 -0.59
C VAL A 131 -10.11 -22.68 -1.79
N VAL A 132 -10.79 -21.56 -1.56
CA VAL A 132 -11.26 -20.69 -2.65
C VAL A 132 -10.54 -19.34 -2.61
N LEU A 133 -10.00 -18.93 -3.75
CA LEU A 133 -9.31 -17.67 -3.97
C LEU A 133 -10.22 -16.67 -4.70
N HIS A 134 -10.16 -15.41 -4.28
CA HIS A 134 -10.97 -14.30 -4.81
C HIS A 134 -10.07 -13.08 -5.11
N PRO A 135 -9.18 -13.15 -6.10
CA PRO A 135 -8.28 -12.04 -6.42
C PRO A 135 -9.03 -10.91 -7.15
N GLY A 136 -8.97 -9.68 -6.62
CA GLY A 136 -9.67 -8.51 -7.19
C GLY A 136 -11.21 -8.55 -7.16
N GLU A 137 -11.84 -9.53 -6.52
CA GLU A 137 -13.30 -9.72 -6.55
C GLU A 137 -14.05 -8.86 -5.51
N PRO A 138 -15.10 -8.11 -5.87
CA PRO A 138 -15.91 -7.36 -4.93
C PRO A 138 -16.55 -8.26 -3.86
N VAL A 139 -16.39 -7.85 -2.60
CA VAL A 139 -16.83 -8.60 -1.40
C VAL A 139 -18.25 -9.20 -1.51
N PRO A 140 -19.30 -8.48 -1.97
CA PRO A 140 -20.64 -9.07 -2.05
C PRO A 140 -20.75 -10.21 -3.07
N LEU A 141 -19.99 -10.15 -4.16
CA LEU A 141 -19.97 -11.17 -5.22
C LEU A 141 -19.12 -12.37 -4.80
N ALA A 142 -17.92 -12.11 -4.26
CA ALA A 142 -17.05 -13.13 -3.66
C ALA A 142 -17.80 -13.97 -2.61
N ASN A 143 -18.70 -13.34 -1.83
CA ASN A 143 -19.48 -14.03 -0.81
C ASN A 143 -20.45 -15.11 -1.32
N VAL A 144 -20.78 -15.13 -2.62
CA VAL A 144 -21.75 -16.07 -3.24
C VAL A 144 -21.15 -17.47 -3.44
N TYR A 145 -19.84 -17.58 -3.64
CA TYR A 145 -19.13 -18.86 -3.81
C TYR A 145 -18.04 -19.00 -2.74
N ARG A 146 -18.11 -20.01 -1.87
CA ARG A 146 -17.18 -20.13 -0.72
C ARG A 146 -16.54 -21.50 -0.59
N GLY A 147 -15.24 -21.52 -0.33
CA GLY A 147 -14.51 -22.70 0.13
C GLY A 147 -14.74 -23.01 1.62
N GLY A 148 -14.14 -24.09 2.10
CA GLY A 148 -13.94 -24.33 3.53
C GLY A 148 -12.98 -23.31 4.15
N ILE A 149 -11.96 -22.93 3.38
CA ILE A 149 -11.04 -21.82 3.63
C ILE A 149 -11.13 -20.83 2.46
N ASN A 150 -11.07 -19.53 2.76
CA ASN A 150 -11.17 -18.46 1.76
C ASN A 150 -10.16 -17.35 2.08
N PRO A 151 -8.85 -17.47 1.74
CA PRO A 151 -7.81 -16.61 2.31
C PRO A 151 -8.03 -15.11 2.05
N HIS A 152 -8.50 -14.74 0.86
CA HIS A 152 -8.78 -13.34 0.50
C HIS A 152 -10.11 -12.83 1.10
N MET A 153 -10.98 -13.73 1.56
CA MET A 153 -12.19 -13.40 2.35
C MET A 153 -12.03 -13.68 3.85
N GLY A 154 -10.85 -14.13 4.30
CA GLY A 154 -10.42 -14.02 5.68
C GLY A 154 -10.27 -12.54 5.96
N TYR A 155 -11.30 -11.95 6.60
CA TYR A 155 -11.56 -10.50 6.57
C TYR A 155 -12.08 -9.99 5.20
N GLY A 156 -13.08 -10.66 4.63
CA GLY A 156 -13.79 -10.19 3.43
C GLY A 156 -14.73 -9.00 3.71
N VAL A 157 -15.44 -8.99 4.85
CA VAL A 157 -16.39 -7.93 5.31
C VAL A 157 -15.74 -6.54 5.52
N LEU A 158 -14.46 -6.43 5.19
CA LEU A 158 -13.48 -5.72 6.01
C LEU A 158 -12.52 -4.88 5.13
N HIS A 159 -12.36 -5.17 3.82
CA HIS A 159 -11.90 -4.15 2.83
C HIS A 159 -12.83 -2.92 2.86
N GLY A 160 -14.15 -3.10 2.75
CA GLY A 160 -15.15 -2.03 2.89
C GLY A 160 -15.29 -1.44 4.31
N LYS A 161 -14.32 -1.65 5.21
CA LYS A 161 -14.28 -1.12 6.57
C LYS A 161 -12.88 -0.65 7.00
N LEU A 162 -11.79 -1.17 6.44
CA LEU A 162 -10.48 -0.53 6.52
C LEU A 162 -10.42 0.67 5.60
N SER A 163 -10.78 1.80 6.19
CA SER A 163 -10.25 3.06 5.74
C SER A 163 -8.73 3.10 5.99
N LYS A 164 -7.97 3.91 5.23
CA LYS A 164 -6.53 4.06 5.44
C LYS A 164 -6.15 4.61 6.82
N TRP A 165 -7.12 5.21 7.52
CA TRP A 165 -6.96 5.57 8.93
C TRP A 165 -6.96 4.33 9.85
N HIS A 166 -7.86 3.39 9.62
CA HIS A 166 -7.91 2.14 10.39
C HIS A 166 -6.68 1.25 10.09
N GLU A 167 -6.12 1.28 8.87
CA GLU A 167 -4.84 0.62 8.57
C GLU A 167 -3.71 1.20 9.44
N TYR A 168 -3.64 2.54 9.54
CA TYR A 168 -2.66 3.23 10.37
C TYR A 168 -2.84 2.92 11.87
N GLU A 169 -4.06 3.00 12.40
CA GLU A 169 -4.36 2.64 13.80
C GLU A 169 -3.97 1.20 14.11
N PHE A 170 -4.30 0.25 13.23
CA PHE A 170 -3.92 -1.15 13.40
C PHE A 170 -2.38 -1.32 13.40
N ALA A 171 -1.69 -0.67 12.46
CA ALA A 171 -0.25 -0.79 12.35
C ALA A 171 0.49 -0.19 13.57
N ASP A 172 0.08 0.99 14.02
CA ASP A 172 0.67 1.69 15.16
C ASP A 172 0.33 0.99 16.49
N THR A 173 -0.83 0.34 16.60
CA THR A 173 -1.18 -0.51 17.76
C THR A 173 -0.32 -1.77 17.85
N VAL A 174 0.02 -2.39 16.71
CA VAL A 174 0.77 -3.66 16.67
C VAL A 174 2.28 -3.45 16.75
N LEU A 175 2.83 -2.47 16.03
CA LEU A 175 4.24 -2.07 16.09
C LEU A 175 4.36 -0.54 15.94
N PRO A 176 4.37 0.21 17.06
CA PRO A 176 4.38 1.67 17.08
C PRO A 176 5.45 2.29 16.16
N GLY A 177 5.02 3.23 15.32
CA GLY A 177 5.85 3.92 14.34
C GLY A 177 6.42 3.03 13.24
N LEU A 178 5.87 1.83 12.99
CA LEU A 178 6.17 1.06 11.77
C LEU A 178 5.58 1.72 10.53
N MET A 179 4.37 2.29 10.61
CA MET A 179 3.88 3.25 9.62
C MET A 179 4.38 4.66 9.92
N PRO A 180 4.49 5.56 8.92
CA PRO A 180 4.74 6.98 9.17
C PRO A 180 3.59 7.59 9.97
N GLN A 181 3.94 8.42 10.96
CA GLN A 181 2.98 9.17 11.78
C GLN A 181 1.92 9.84 10.90
N SER A 182 0.65 9.60 11.21
CA SER A 182 -0.48 10.09 10.42
C SER A 182 -1.49 10.81 11.31
N LEU A 183 -2.09 11.88 10.77
CA LEU A 183 -3.12 12.70 11.40
C LEU A 183 -4.35 12.77 10.50
N ARG A 184 -5.55 12.81 11.08
CA ARG A 184 -6.73 13.28 10.34
C ARG A 184 -6.67 14.79 10.17
N SER A 185 -7.25 15.34 9.11
CA SER A 185 -7.21 16.79 8.87
C SER A 185 -7.95 17.59 9.94
N ASP A 186 -8.98 17.03 10.58
CA ASP A 186 -9.68 17.64 11.71
C ASP A 186 -8.88 17.60 13.02
N SER A 187 -7.74 16.89 13.03
CA SER A 187 -6.75 16.89 14.11
C SER A 187 -5.62 17.90 13.89
N LEU A 188 -5.62 18.70 12.80
CA LEU A 188 -4.62 19.75 12.57
C LEU A 188 -4.75 20.87 13.63
N PRO A 189 -3.70 21.15 14.42
CA PRO A 189 -3.78 22.13 15.48
C PRO A 189 -3.44 23.54 14.97
N SER A 190 -4.37 24.16 14.22
CA SER A 190 -4.38 25.63 14.06
C SER A 190 -4.88 26.31 15.34
N GLY A 191 -4.26 25.96 16.48
CA GLY A 191 -4.79 26.15 17.82
C GLY A 191 -5.97 25.22 18.14
N LYS A 192 -5.71 24.14 18.90
CA LYS A 192 -6.73 23.38 19.65
C LYS A 192 -8.00 22.97 18.85
N GLY A 193 -7.84 22.22 17.77
CA GLY A 193 -8.95 21.60 17.00
C GLY A 193 -9.73 22.53 16.05
N LEU A 194 -9.49 23.84 16.12
CA LEU A 194 -10.33 24.85 15.49
C LEU A 194 -10.20 24.99 13.95
N PHE A 195 -9.33 24.23 13.26
CA PHE A 195 -9.11 24.46 11.81
C PHE A 195 -10.38 24.29 11.01
N PHE A 196 -11.02 23.12 11.07
CA PHE A 196 -12.24 22.85 10.30
C PHE A 196 -13.50 23.42 10.94
N GLU A 197 -13.51 23.66 12.25
CA GLU A 197 -14.64 24.31 12.93
C GLU A 197 -14.72 25.81 12.58
N THR A 198 -13.61 26.55 12.71
CA THR A 198 -13.54 27.97 12.31
C THR A 198 -13.62 28.16 10.80
N ASN A 199 -13.12 27.19 10.02
CA ASN A 199 -13.28 27.25 8.57
C ASN A 199 -14.63 26.72 8.07
N ARG A 200 -15.49 26.06 8.88
CA ARG A 200 -16.76 25.51 8.36
C ARG A 200 -17.63 26.60 7.74
N THR A 201 -17.85 27.70 8.46
CA THR A 201 -18.60 28.87 7.95
C THR A 201 -17.99 29.48 6.68
N HIS A 202 -16.65 29.49 6.58
CA HIS A 202 -15.95 29.95 5.38
C HIS A 202 -16.12 28.96 4.20
N LEU A 203 -16.07 27.66 4.47
CA LEU A 203 -16.27 26.60 3.48
C LEU A 203 -17.73 26.56 3.02
N ASP A 204 -18.71 26.76 3.90
CA ASP A 204 -20.13 26.90 3.55
C ASP A 204 -20.35 28.12 2.63
N GLY A 205 -19.68 29.24 2.91
CA GLY A 205 -19.65 30.41 2.03
C GLY A 205 -19.06 30.10 0.64
N VAL A 206 -17.91 29.39 0.60
CA VAL A 206 -17.29 28.91 -0.64
C VAL A 206 -18.22 27.97 -1.41
N ILE A 207 -18.86 27.01 -0.75
CA ILE A 207 -19.82 26.07 -1.34
C ILE A 207 -21.00 26.84 -1.95
N ALA A 208 -21.63 27.74 -1.19
CA ALA A 208 -22.74 28.57 -1.67
C ALA A 208 -22.34 29.49 -2.82
N GLY A 209 -21.09 29.96 -2.86
CA GLY A 209 -20.54 30.79 -3.93
C GLY A 209 -20.16 30.03 -5.19
N LEU A 210 -19.64 28.79 -5.07
CA LEU A 210 -19.31 27.92 -6.20
C LEU A 210 -20.53 27.21 -6.79
N ASN A 211 -21.57 26.98 -5.97
CA ASN A 211 -22.88 26.55 -6.44
C ASN A 211 -23.48 27.58 -7.42
N ARG A 212 -23.22 28.88 -7.25
CA ARG A 212 -23.66 29.94 -8.17
C ARG A 212 -22.85 29.93 -9.48
N SER A 213 -23.55 30.15 -10.59
CA SER A 213 -23.01 30.06 -11.96
C SER A 213 -22.39 31.39 -12.42
N GLY A 214 -21.08 31.55 -12.18
CA GLY A 214 -20.26 32.61 -12.77
C GLY A 214 -20.28 33.95 -12.03
N GLY A 215 -19.72 34.98 -12.68
CA GLY A 215 -19.60 36.34 -12.13
C GLY A 215 -18.53 36.50 -11.04
N GLU A 216 -18.49 37.69 -10.44
CA GLU A 216 -17.50 38.07 -9.42
C GLU A 216 -17.57 37.20 -8.17
N ILE A 217 -18.78 36.81 -7.74
CA ILE A 217 -19.00 35.94 -6.57
C ILE A 217 -18.32 34.58 -6.76
N HIS A 218 -18.40 33.99 -7.95
CA HIS A 218 -17.73 32.74 -8.25
C HIS A 218 -16.20 32.89 -8.20
N ASN A 219 -15.67 33.96 -8.78
CA ASN A 219 -14.23 34.24 -8.77
C ASN A 219 -13.69 34.53 -7.36
N ALA A 220 -14.43 35.28 -6.55
CA ALA A 220 -14.10 35.57 -5.16
C ALA A 220 -14.08 34.29 -4.30
N ASN A 221 -15.05 33.39 -4.47
CA ASN A 221 -15.08 32.12 -3.74
C ASN A 221 -14.03 31.12 -4.25
N ALA A 222 -13.66 31.15 -5.54
CA ALA A 222 -12.49 30.44 -6.04
C ALA A 222 -11.17 30.99 -5.45
N ALA A 223 -11.06 32.30 -5.19
CA ALA A 223 -9.91 32.89 -4.50
C ALA A 223 -9.88 32.51 -3.01
N LEU A 224 -11.02 32.53 -2.32
CA LEU A 224 -11.14 32.09 -0.93
C LEU A 224 -10.83 30.60 -0.77
N LEU A 225 -11.26 29.75 -1.70
CA LEU A 225 -10.87 28.33 -1.73
C LEU A 225 -9.34 28.16 -1.87
N LYS A 226 -8.70 28.94 -2.75
CA LYS A 226 -7.22 28.95 -2.86
C LYS A 226 -6.55 29.42 -1.57
N GLN A 227 -7.16 30.35 -0.83
CA GLN A 227 -6.66 30.75 0.49
C GLN A 227 -6.81 29.60 1.50
N LYS A 228 -8.00 29.00 1.66
CA LYS A 228 -8.25 27.93 2.64
C LYS A 228 -7.45 26.66 2.37
N LEU A 229 -7.16 26.35 1.10
CA LEU A 229 -6.20 25.30 0.75
C LEU A 229 -4.77 25.66 1.15
N ARG A 230 -4.30 26.91 0.98
CA ARG A 230 -2.96 27.32 1.47
C ARG A 230 -2.86 27.26 3.00
N GLU A 231 -3.88 27.72 3.71
CA GLU A 231 -3.96 27.62 5.17
C GLU A 231 -3.87 26.15 5.63
N PHE A 232 -4.54 25.23 4.92
CA PHE A 232 -4.44 23.79 5.16
C PHE A 232 -3.05 23.22 4.88
N PHE A 233 -2.43 23.56 3.74
CA PHE A 233 -1.08 23.12 3.38
C PHE A 233 -0.01 23.63 4.36
N HIS A 234 -0.15 24.87 4.86
CA HIS A 234 0.75 25.41 5.88
C HIS A 234 0.55 24.71 7.24
N ALA A 235 -0.69 24.52 7.70
CA ALA A 235 -0.94 23.78 8.95
C ALA A 235 -0.44 22.32 8.90
N ALA A 236 -0.41 21.71 7.71
CA ALA A 236 0.17 20.37 7.51
C ALA A 236 1.72 20.38 7.59
N ASP A 237 2.38 21.42 7.08
CA ASP A 237 3.84 21.60 7.22
C ASP A 237 4.25 21.98 8.65
N ASP A 238 3.48 22.80 9.35
CA ASP A 238 3.74 23.16 10.75
C ASP A 238 3.77 21.90 11.65
N MET A 239 2.99 20.88 11.30
CA MET A 239 3.02 19.56 11.94
C MET A 239 4.11 18.63 11.39
N PHE A 240 4.46 18.75 10.11
CA PHE A 240 5.44 17.91 9.43
C PHE A 240 6.42 18.75 8.59
N PRO A 241 7.45 19.38 9.20
CA PRO A 241 8.36 20.31 8.49
C PRO A 241 9.30 19.67 7.45
N ASP A 242 9.34 18.34 7.36
CA ASP A 242 9.96 17.60 6.24
C ASP A 242 9.03 17.48 5.02
N GLY A 243 7.78 17.92 5.17
CA GLY A 243 6.65 17.71 4.28
C GLY A 243 5.76 16.52 4.68
N ALA A 244 4.57 16.46 4.08
CA ALA A 244 3.61 15.37 4.24
C ALA A 244 3.00 14.89 2.92
N PHE A 245 2.54 13.64 2.93
CA PHE A 245 1.64 13.06 1.94
C PHE A 245 0.19 13.33 2.35
N ILE A 246 -0.68 13.67 1.40
CA ILE A 246 -2.11 13.85 1.66
C ILE A 246 -2.86 12.68 1.01
N LYS A 247 -3.49 11.83 1.82
CA LYS A 247 -4.28 10.67 1.39
C LYS A 247 -5.76 10.90 1.69
N GLN A 248 -6.66 10.35 0.88
CA GLN A 248 -8.08 10.25 1.25
C GLN A 248 -8.29 8.94 2.02
N ILE A 249 -9.06 9.00 3.10
CA ILE A 249 -9.19 7.91 4.08
C ILE A 249 -10.03 6.75 3.53
N ASP A 250 -10.95 7.06 2.64
CA ASP A 250 -11.95 6.19 2.01
C ASP A 250 -11.62 5.79 0.55
N GLU A 251 -10.42 6.13 0.05
CA GLU A 251 -9.92 5.60 -1.22
C GLU A 251 -9.26 4.23 -1.00
N ALA A 252 -9.72 3.20 -1.71
CA ALA A 252 -9.14 1.85 -1.68
C ALA A 252 -7.68 1.88 -2.18
N ALA A 253 -7.49 2.36 -3.41
CA ALA A 253 -6.18 2.67 -3.98
C ALA A 253 -5.83 4.14 -3.73
N THR A 254 -5.27 4.46 -2.56
CA THR A 254 -4.65 5.77 -2.35
C THR A 254 -3.41 5.93 -3.23
N ALA A 255 -3.21 7.11 -3.80
CA ALA A 255 -2.08 7.46 -4.65
C ALA A 255 -0.70 6.94 -4.14
N ASP A 256 -0.25 5.82 -4.71
CA ASP A 256 1.01 5.13 -4.39
C ASP A 256 2.17 6.11 -4.17
N SER A 257 2.94 5.93 -3.10
CA SER A 257 4.16 6.71 -2.81
C SER A 257 3.99 8.26 -2.83
N GLY A 258 2.75 8.76 -2.82
CA GLY A 258 2.44 10.20 -2.85
C GLY A 258 2.45 10.86 -4.24
N LYS A 259 2.31 10.10 -5.34
CA LYS A 259 2.40 10.63 -6.72
C LYS A 259 1.43 11.79 -7.04
N ILE A 260 0.34 11.97 -6.28
CA ILE A 260 -0.72 12.96 -6.58
C ILE A 260 -0.71 14.17 -5.64
N LEU A 261 -0.61 13.99 -4.31
CA LEU A 261 -0.76 15.08 -3.33
C LEU A 261 0.33 15.06 -2.24
N THR A 262 1.17 16.08 -2.26
CA THR A 262 2.26 16.33 -1.30
C THR A 262 2.31 17.80 -0.91
N THR A 263 2.68 18.09 0.34
CA THR A 263 2.96 19.48 0.76
C THR A 263 4.31 19.99 0.22
N PHE A 264 5.21 19.06 -0.11
CA PHE A 264 6.56 19.25 -0.64
C PHE A 264 6.67 18.91 -2.14
N ASP A 265 7.72 19.41 -2.82
CA ASP A 265 8.03 19.06 -4.21
C ASP A 265 8.80 17.73 -4.29
N LEU A 266 8.37 16.80 -5.15
CA LEU A 266 9.02 15.51 -5.38
C LEU A 266 10.30 15.61 -6.23
N LYS A 267 10.43 16.67 -7.05
CA LYS A 267 11.53 16.87 -8.01
C LYS A 267 12.57 17.87 -7.50
N ALA A 268 12.16 18.86 -6.71
CA ALA A 268 13.05 19.92 -6.26
C ALA A 268 13.65 19.63 -4.88
N GLY A 269 14.96 19.46 -4.81
CA GLY A 269 15.71 19.54 -3.54
C GLY A 269 15.86 20.98 -3.01
N VAL A 270 15.54 22.00 -3.81
CA VAL A 270 15.80 23.43 -3.51
C VAL A 270 14.72 24.38 -4.09
N ALA A 271 13.45 23.98 -4.08
CA ALA A 271 12.35 24.94 -4.33
C ALA A 271 11.88 25.52 -2.98
N PRO A 272 11.69 26.85 -2.84
CA PRO A 272 10.99 27.39 -1.68
C PRO A 272 9.58 26.81 -1.61
N GLU A 273 9.26 26.08 -0.54
CA GLU A 273 8.07 25.21 -0.46
C GLU A 273 6.77 25.99 -0.67
N ARG A 274 6.71 27.23 -0.17
CA ARG A 274 5.61 28.19 -0.42
C ARG A 274 5.33 28.42 -1.91
N THR A 275 6.36 28.42 -2.76
CA THR A 275 6.23 28.58 -4.23
C THR A 275 5.70 27.31 -4.89
N TRP A 276 6.12 26.12 -4.42
CA TRP A 276 5.53 24.84 -4.85
C TRP A 276 4.05 24.78 -4.49
N GLN A 277 3.70 25.07 -3.23
CA GLN A 277 2.33 25.04 -2.73
C GLN A 277 1.42 26.03 -3.46
N ALA A 278 1.89 27.26 -3.72
CA ALA A 278 1.13 28.23 -4.50
C ALA A 278 0.81 27.72 -5.92
N ARG A 279 1.72 26.97 -6.56
CA ARG A 279 1.47 26.32 -7.86
C ARG A 279 0.50 25.14 -7.72
N LYS A 280 0.72 24.24 -6.76
CA LYS A 280 -0.13 23.05 -6.57
C LYS A 280 -1.56 23.46 -6.22
N VAL A 281 -1.78 24.37 -5.26
CA VAL A 281 -3.12 24.88 -4.90
C VAL A 281 -3.83 25.56 -6.09
N ASN A 282 -3.10 26.31 -6.92
CA ASN A 282 -3.68 26.85 -8.16
C ASN A 282 -4.13 25.73 -9.11
N SER A 283 -3.31 24.67 -9.28
CA SER A 283 -3.65 23.50 -10.09
C SER A 283 -4.86 22.74 -9.54
N LEU A 284 -4.93 22.51 -8.22
CA LEU A 284 -6.06 21.86 -7.54
C LEU A 284 -7.38 22.56 -7.85
N VAL A 285 -7.44 23.88 -7.62
CA VAL A 285 -8.67 24.66 -7.83
C VAL A 285 -9.02 24.75 -9.32
N SER A 286 -8.04 24.90 -10.22
CA SER A 286 -8.31 24.87 -11.66
C SER A 286 -8.84 23.52 -12.14
N LYS A 287 -8.31 22.38 -11.64
CA LYS A 287 -8.83 21.04 -11.94
C LYS A 287 -10.25 20.84 -11.40
N TYR A 288 -10.52 21.30 -10.18
CA TYR A 288 -11.87 21.23 -9.61
C TYR A 288 -12.88 22.07 -10.41
N LEU A 289 -12.58 23.33 -10.70
CA LEU A 289 -13.47 24.20 -11.50
C LEU A 289 -13.69 23.68 -12.93
N TYR A 290 -12.69 23.04 -13.52
CA TYR A 290 -12.84 22.32 -14.79
C TYR A 290 -13.82 21.14 -14.66
N ALA A 291 -13.68 20.30 -13.63
CA ALA A 291 -14.59 19.19 -13.37
C ALA A 291 -16.03 19.67 -13.12
N VAL A 292 -16.21 20.70 -12.29
CA VAL A 292 -17.52 21.37 -12.06
C VAL A 292 -18.16 21.80 -13.39
N LYS A 293 -17.39 22.46 -14.26
CA LYS A 293 -17.88 22.92 -15.58
C LYS A 293 -18.20 21.76 -16.52
N LYS A 294 -17.41 20.68 -16.48
CA LYS A 294 -17.62 19.48 -17.31
C LYS A 294 -18.89 18.74 -16.89
N ILE A 295 -19.01 18.36 -15.62
CA ILE A 295 -20.17 17.64 -15.05
C ILE A 295 -21.47 18.40 -15.31
N ARG A 296 -21.51 19.71 -14.99
CA ARG A 296 -22.69 20.56 -15.23
C ARG A 296 -23.10 20.65 -16.69
N LYS A 297 -22.13 20.61 -17.62
CA LYS A 297 -22.41 20.60 -19.07
C LYS A 297 -22.94 19.23 -19.52
N GLU A 298 -22.33 18.14 -19.06
CA GLU A 298 -22.66 16.78 -19.48
C GLU A 298 -23.99 16.29 -18.91
N ALA A 299 -24.34 16.72 -17.68
CA ALA A 299 -25.67 16.52 -17.09
C ALA A 299 -26.76 17.44 -17.68
N GLY A 300 -26.41 18.39 -18.56
CA GLY A 300 -27.35 19.41 -19.07
C GLY A 300 -27.87 20.40 -18.02
N ARG A 301 -27.26 20.43 -16.82
CA ARG A 301 -27.75 21.13 -15.62
C ARG A 301 -26.71 22.14 -15.11
N PRO A 302 -26.73 23.40 -15.61
CA PRO A 302 -25.76 24.43 -15.23
C PRO A 302 -25.85 24.85 -13.75
N ASP A 303 -26.95 24.49 -13.09
CA ASP A 303 -27.34 24.76 -11.72
C ASP A 303 -27.05 23.61 -10.75
N LEU A 304 -26.70 22.40 -11.23
CA LEU A 304 -26.48 21.20 -10.40
C LEU A 304 -25.57 21.52 -9.22
N ALA A 305 -26.09 21.36 -8.00
CA ALA A 305 -25.39 21.72 -6.78
C ALA A 305 -24.30 20.69 -6.43
N LEU A 306 -23.17 21.20 -5.95
CA LEU A 306 -21.92 20.45 -5.78
C LEU A 306 -22.00 19.39 -4.68
N ASP A 307 -22.83 19.62 -3.67
CA ASP A 307 -23.10 18.72 -2.53
C ASP A 307 -24.05 17.57 -2.86
N THR A 308 -24.63 17.53 -4.07
CA THR A 308 -25.53 16.44 -4.46
C THR A 308 -24.79 15.12 -4.63
N LYS A 309 -25.46 14.03 -4.25
CA LYS A 309 -24.99 12.66 -4.50
C LYS A 309 -24.62 12.45 -5.98
N GLU A 310 -25.48 12.94 -6.88
CA GLU A 310 -25.29 12.92 -8.34
C GLU A 310 -23.99 13.61 -8.79
N PHE A 311 -23.68 14.80 -8.25
CA PHE A 311 -22.42 15.48 -8.55
C PHE A 311 -21.22 14.70 -8.01
N SER A 312 -21.31 14.15 -6.80
CA SER A 312 -20.24 13.33 -6.20
C SER A 312 -19.98 12.05 -7.00
N GLU A 313 -21.03 11.35 -7.45
CA GLU A 313 -20.92 10.16 -8.31
C GLU A 313 -20.31 10.51 -9.68
N ALA A 314 -20.74 11.61 -10.30
CA ALA A 314 -20.16 12.10 -11.56
C ALA A 314 -18.69 12.54 -11.41
N LEU A 315 -18.30 13.06 -10.25
CA LEU A 315 -16.91 13.44 -9.95
C LEU A 315 -16.01 12.22 -9.73
N VAL A 316 -16.51 11.17 -9.09
CA VAL A 316 -15.79 9.88 -8.98
C VAL A 316 -15.63 9.27 -10.38
N ALA A 317 -16.68 9.26 -11.19
CA ALA A 317 -16.65 8.76 -12.57
C ALA A 317 -15.75 9.58 -13.53
N MET A 318 -15.29 10.76 -13.11
CA MET A 318 -14.36 11.59 -13.89
C MET A 318 -12.88 11.17 -13.76
N ASP A 319 -12.52 10.36 -12.76
CA ASP A 319 -11.14 10.02 -12.39
C ASP A 319 -10.16 11.21 -12.43
N VAL A 320 -10.46 12.24 -11.63
CA VAL A 320 -9.54 13.37 -11.39
C VAL A 320 -9.28 13.48 -9.88
N PRO A 321 -8.30 12.74 -9.34
CA PRO A 321 -8.06 12.66 -7.88
C PRO A 321 -7.80 14.01 -7.19
N GLU A 322 -7.24 15.00 -7.89
CA GLU A 322 -7.08 16.35 -7.33
C GLU A 322 -8.40 17.13 -7.21
N ALA A 323 -9.39 16.83 -8.06
CA ALA A 323 -10.74 17.38 -7.94
C ALA A 323 -11.53 16.63 -6.86
N ALA A 324 -11.37 15.30 -6.75
CA ALA A 324 -11.92 14.50 -5.65
C ALA A 324 -11.40 14.97 -4.28
N PHE A 325 -10.11 15.28 -4.15
CA PHE A 325 -9.53 15.87 -2.94
C PHE A 325 -10.14 17.24 -2.60
N VAL A 326 -10.27 18.15 -3.57
CA VAL A 326 -10.88 19.47 -3.32
C VAL A 326 -12.35 19.32 -2.90
N HIS A 327 -13.06 18.34 -3.47
CA HIS A 327 -14.41 18.01 -3.08
C HIS A 327 -14.48 17.50 -1.62
N LYS A 328 -13.64 16.53 -1.22
CA LYS A 328 -13.59 16.08 0.18
C LYS A 328 -13.13 17.18 1.14
N PHE A 329 -12.24 18.08 0.72
CA PHE A 329 -11.85 19.25 1.53
C PHE A 329 -13.03 20.18 1.85
N LEU A 330 -13.97 20.36 0.91
CA LEU A 330 -15.19 21.14 1.11
C LEU A 330 -16.25 20.41 1.94
N PHE A 331 -16.54 19.15 1.60
CA PHE A 331 -17.74 18.43 2.06
C PHE A 331 -17.49 17.33 3.08
N GLN A 332 -16.32 16.70 3.07
CA GLN A 332 -15.97 15.54 3.91
C GLN A 332 -14.56 15.66 4.50
N PRO A 333 -14.15 16.78 5.13
CA PRO A 333 -12.76 17.01 5.48
C PRO A 333 -12.20 15.91 6.40
N LYS A 334 -13.02 15.38 7.32
CA LYS A 334 -12.66 14.26 8.21
C LYS A 334 -12.21 12.98 7.50
N ASN A 335 -12.44 12.87 6.18
CA ASN A 335 -11.96 11.79 5.31
C ASN A 335 -10.59 12.12 4.64
N ILE A 336 -9.85 13.12 5.12
CA ILE A 336 -8.49 13.45 4.68
C ILE A 336 -7.49 13.05 5.76
N MET A 337 -6.47 12.28 5.38
CA MET A 337 -5.32 11.91 6.20
C MET A 337 -4.05 12.61 5.71
N ILE A 338 -3.23 13.03 6.67
CA ILE A 338 -1.98 13.74 6.48
C ILE A 338 -0.90 12.86 7.09
N GLN A 339 -0.08 12.24 6.24
CA GLN A 339 0.91 11.24 6.64
C GLN A 339 2.32 11.83 6.47
N LYS A 340 3.12 11.78 7.53
CA LYS A 340 4.49 12.32 7.57
C LYS A 340 5.35 11.75 6.45
N ARG A 341 6.05 12.60 5.69
CA ARG A 341 7.02 12.17 4.69
C ARG A 341 8.16 11.42 5.36
N ILE A 342 8.46 10.22 4.87
CA ILE A 342 9.71 9.53 5.19
C ILE A 342 10.73 9.82 4.07
N ARG A 343 11.96 10.15 4.46
CA ARG A 343 13.10 10.23 3.52
C ARG A 343 13.52 8.80 3.16
N LEU A 344 12.92 8.24 2.11
CA LEU A 344 13.19 6.88 1.65
C LEU A 344 14.62 6.72 1.09
N ALA A 345 15.20 5.54 1.32
CA ALA A 345 16.39 5.08 0.64
C ALA A 345 16.09 4.82 -0.84
N THR A 346 17.14 4.84 -1.66
CA THR A 346 17.04 4.49 -3.06
C THR A 346 17.66 3.14 -3.33
N THR A 347 17.19 2.45 -4.38
CA THR A 347 17.93 1.37 -5.02
C THR A 347 19.25 1.93 -5.60
N PRO A 348 20.24 1.08 -5.94
CA PRO A 348 21.47 1.53 -6.59
C PRO A 348 21.29 2.34 -7.89
N GLN A 349 20.17 2.16 -8.60
CA GLN A 349 19.81 2.98 -9.77
C GLN A 349 19.17 4.34 -9.44
N GLY A 350 18.82 4.61 -8.17
CA GLY A 350 18.14 5.83 -7.75
C GLY A 350 16.62 5.74 -7.66
N HIS A 351 16.01 4.60 -8.00
CA HIS A 351 14.59 4.34 -7.76
C HIS A 351 14.29 4.26 -6.25
N ILE A 352 13.02 4.38 -5.85
CA ILE A 352 12.64 4.26 -4.44
C ILE A 352 12.83 2.81 -3.96
N MET A 353 13.47 2.60 -2.82
CA MET A 353 13.66 1.29 -2.18
C MET A 353 12.37 0.85 -1.46
N GLU A 354 11.40 0.40 -2.24
CA GLU A 354 10.05 0.02 -1.81
C GLU A 354 9.64 -1.30 -2.47
N PHE A 355 9.04 -2.19 -1.67
CA PHE A 355 8.66 -3.53 -2.05
C PHE A 355 7.18 -3.77 -1.78
N ARG A 356 6.45 -4.29 -2.77
CA ARG A 356 5.15 -4.94 -2.51
C ARG A 356 5.44 -6.33 -1.96
N VAL A 357 4.88 -6.63 -0.80
CA VAL A 357 4.93 -7.95 -0.15
C VAL A 357 3.52 -8.53 -0.11
N ASP A 358 3.31 -9.65 -0.80
CA ASP A 358 2.06 -10.41 -0.76
C ASP A 358 2.12 -11.42 0.40
N PHE A 359 1.05 -11.55 1.17
CA PHE A 359 0.98 -12.40 2.36
C PHE A 359 -0.36 -13.17 2.48
N VAL A 360 -0.33 -14.29 3.20
CA VAL A 360 -1.45 -15.20 3.45
C VAL A 360 -1.40 -15.70 4.88
N ASP A 361 -2.50 -15.58 5.63
CA ASP A 361 -2.57 -15.86 7.07
C ASP A 361 -1.34 -15.32 7.84
N GLY A 362 -1.02 -14.04 7.58
CA GLY A 362 0.10 -13.32 8.18
C GLY A 362 1.51 -13.77 7.76
N GLU A 363 1.65 -14.87 7.01
CA GLU A 363 2.93 -15.33 6.47
C GLU A 363 3.22 -14.64 5.12
N ALA A 364 4.40 -14.03 4.99
CA ALA A 364 4.85 -13.46 3.73
C ALA A 364 5.05 -14.56 2.67
N VAL A 365 4.33 -14.42 1.56
CA VAL A 365 4.33 -15.36 0.44
C VAL A 365 5.38 -14.96 -0.59
N ARG A 366 5.54 -13.67 -0.86
CA ARG A 366 6.39 -13.14 -1.93
C ARG A 366 6.67 -11.65 -1.72
N SER A 367 7.79 -11.18 -2.25
CA SER A 367 8.09 -9.75 -2.40
C SER A 367 8.56 -9.40 -3.82
N LEU A 368 8.30 -8.15 -4.23
CA LEU A 368 8.73 -7.53 -5.49
C LEU A 368 9.12 -6.06 -5.26
N THR A 369 10.10 -5.55 -6.00
CA THR A 369 10.40 -4.10 -6.07
C THR A 369 9.28 -3.33 -6.78
N ARG A 370 8.71 -2.29 -6.16
CA ARG A 370 7.53 -1.57 -6.71
C ARG A 370 7.87 -0.56 -7.83
N HIS A 371 9.05 0.04 -7.81
CA HIS A 371 9.42 1.15 -8.74
C HIS A 371 10.70 0.90 -9.55
N SER A 372 11.16 -0.35 -9.67
CA SER A 372 12.38 -0.73 -10.42
C SER A 372 12.34 -2.20 -10.83
N ARG A 373 13.08 -2.58 -11.88
CA ARG A 373 13.30 -4.00 -12.23
C ARG A 373 14.57 -4.61 -11.59
N GLU A 374 15.26 -3.92 -10.68
CA GLU A 374 16.50 -4.43 -10.04
C GLU A 374 16.30 -5.75 -9.27
N TYR A 375 17.19 -6.72 -9.51
CA TYR A 375 17.23 -7.97 -8.72
C TYR A 375 17.85 -7.71 -7.33
N LEU A 376 17.02 -7.57 -6.30
CA LEU A 376 17.42 -7.19 -4.93
C LEU A 376 17.05 -8.27 -3.86
N PRO A 377 17.43 -9.55 -4.03
CA PRO A 377 16.89 -10.67 -3.24
C PRO A 377 17.09 -10.56 -1.72
N LYS A 378 18.17 -9.90 -1.26
CA LYS A 378 18.37 -9.68 0.18
C LYS A 378 17.37 -8.68 0.77
N LYS A 379 17.10 -7.58 0.07
CA LYS A 379 16.13 -6.55 0.52
C LYS A 379 14.68 -7.01 0.34
N ALA A 380 14.42 -7.83 -0.67
CA ALA A 380 13.18 -8.59 -0.83
C ALA A 380 12.91 -9.48 0.41
N ALA A 381 13.87 -10.31 0.82
CA ALA A 381 13.76 -11.15 2.02
C ALA A 381 13.66 -10.34 3.33
N GLU A 382 14.37 -9.22 3.45
CA GLU A 382 14.20 -8.28 4.58
C GLU A 382 12.77 -7.70 4.64
N ALA A 383 12.16 -7.40 3.48
CA ALA A 383 10.78 -6.92 3.41
C ALA A 383 9.75 -7.99 3.76
N GLU A 384 9.94 -9.24 3.31
CA GLU A 384 9.11 -10.38 3.73
C GLU A 384 9.15 -10.56 5.26
N GLU A 385 10.33 -10.43 5.87
CA GLU A 385 10.49 -10.60 7.31
C GLU A 385 9.91 -9.45 8.15
N VAL A 386 9.80 -8.23 7.60
CA VAL A 386 9.04 -7.13 8.25
C VAL A 386 7.57 -7.50 8.41
N ILE A 387 6.97 -8.10 7.37
CA ILE A 387 5.57 -8.56 7.41
C ILE A 387 5.38 -9.75 8.34
N ASN A 388 6.27 -10.75 8.27
CA ASN A 388 6.25 -11.88 9.21
C ASN A 388 6.35 -11.37 10.67
N SER A 389 7.24 -10.43 10.95
CA SER A 389 7.42 -9.89 12.30
C SER A 389 6.21 -9.10 12.78
N PHE A 390 5.61 -8.29 11.91
CA PHE A 390 4.37 -7.59 12.18
C PHE A 390 3.24 -8.54 12.61
N PHE A 391 2.98 -9.60 11.84
CA PHE A 391 1.91 -10.55 12.16
C PHE A 391 2.23 -11.46 13.36
N ARG A 392 3.50 -11.76 13.64
CA ARG A 392 3.89 -12.41 14.91
C ARG A 392 3.64 -11.51 16.13
N SER A 393 3.77 -10.20 15.98
CA SER A 393 3.46 -9.21 17.03
C SER A 393 1.96 -8.91 17.18
N ALA A 394 1.17 -9.06 16.12
CA ALA A 394 -0.27 -8.79 16.14
C ALA A 394 -1.04 -9.68 17.15
N PRO A 395 -2.20 -9.22 17.68
CA PRO A 395 -3.13 -10.08 18.41
C PRO A 395 -3.59 -11.29 17.57
N GLU A 396 -3.92 -12.41 18.23
CA GLU A 396 -4.19 -13.70 17.56
C GLU A 396 -5.25 -13.58 16.46
N GLU A 397 -6.33 -12.83 16.70
CA GLU A 397 -7.42 -12.64 15.75
C GLU A 397 -7.02 -11.94 14.44
N PHE A 398 -5.89 -11.24 14.42
CA PHE A 398 -5.33 -10.54 13.25
C PHE A 398 -4.12 -11.23 12.63
N ARG A 399 -3.69 -12.39 13.15
CA ARG A 399 -2.60 -13.19 12.54
C ARG A 399 -3.03 -13.90 11.25
N TYR A 400 -4.33 -13.95 10.98
CA TYR A 400 -4.93 -14.69 9.87
C TYR A 400 -5.45 -13.77 8.76
N LEU A 401 -4.73 -12.67 8.50
CA LEU A 401 -5.05 -11.75 7.41
C LEU A 401 -4.23 -12.11 6.17
N SER A 402 -4.83 -11.94 5.00
CA SER A 402 -4.15 -12.04 3.69
C SER A 402 -4.19 -10.69 2.97
N GLY A 403 -3.36 -10.50 1.94
CA GLY A 403 -3.38 -9.31 1.09
C GLY A 403 -1.98 -8.93 0.59
N GLY A 404 -1.81 -7.66 0.23
CA GLY A 404 -0.52 -7.04 -0.07
C GLY A 404 -0.19 -5.92 0.92
N ALA A 405 1.10 -5.61 1.10
CA ALA A 405 1.58 -4.46 1.87
C ALA A 405 2.81 -3.82 1.19
N ASP A 406 2.98 -2.51 1.33
CA ASP A 406 4.18 -1.82 0.86
C ASP A 406 5.18 -1.64 1.99
N VAL A 407 6.31 -2.34 1.89
CA VAL A 407 7.47 -2.18 2.77
C VAL A 407 8.51 -1.31 2.07
N ALA A 408 8.73 -0.09 2.58
CA ALA A 408 9.78 0.79 2.11
C ALA A 408 10.92 0.91 3.14
N PHE A 409 12.14 1.15 2.68
CA PHE A 409 13.29 1.39 3.55
C PHE A 409 13.60 2.89 3.61
N ALA A 410 13.75 3.45 4.80
CA ALA A 410 14.21 4.82 5.03
C ALA A 410 15.73 4.95 4.84
N LYS A 411 16.25 6.17 4.61
CA LYS A 411 17.69 6.43 4.42
C LYS A 411 18.58 6.01 5.60
N ASN A 412 18.02 5.84 6.80
CA ASN A 412 18.71 5.32 7.98
C ASN A 412 18.62 3.79 8.11
N GLY A 413 18.11 3.08 7.10
CA GLY A 413 17.96 1.62 7.08
C GLY A 413 16.70 1.08 7.75
N LYS A 414 15.92 1.90 8.48
CA LYS A 414 14.66 1.46 9.10
C LYS A 414 13.63 1.12 8.02
N ALA A 415 13.03 -0.07 8.10
CA ALA A 415 11.86 -0.42 7.31
C ALA A 415 10.59 0.27 7.86
N VAL A 416 9.71 0.70 6.96
CA VAL A 416 8.42 1.32 7.25
C VAL A 416 7.33 0.75 6.33
N LEU A 417 6.10 0.69 6.81
CA LEU A 417 4.93 0.34 6.01
C LEU A 417 4.28 1.61 5.43
N ILE A 418 4.04 1.65 4.12
CA ILE A 418 3.46 2.82 3.43
C ILE A 418 1.92 2.69 3.32
N GLU A 419 1.44 1.47 3.12
CA GLU A 419 0.03 1.10 3.02
C GLU A 419 -0.13 -0.41 3.19
N PHE A 420 -1.34 -0.83 3.56
CA PHE A 420 -1.81 -2.20 3.32
C PHE A 420 -2.84 -2.19 2.17
N ASN A 421 -3.07 -3.37 1.62
CA ASN A 421 -4.10 -3.70 0.64
C ASN A 421 -4.63 -5.10 1.00
N PHE A 422 -5.43 -5.16 2.07
CA PHE A 422 -5.92 -6.40 2.67
C PHE A 422 -6.95 -7.14 1.80
N GLY A 423 -7.04 -8.45 1.96
CA GLY A 423 -8.00 -9.31 1.27
C GLY A 423 -7.62 -9.56 -0.19
N SER A 424 -8.41 -9.00 -1.11
CA SER A 424 -8.38 -9.22 -2.56
C SER A 424 -7.47 -8.25 -3.34
N GLU A 425 -7.03 -7.15 -2.72
CA GLU A 425 -6.62 -5.91 -3.40
C GLU A 425 -5.12 -5.82 -3.78
N SER A 426 -4.42 -6.95 -3.96
CA SER A 426 -3.06 -6.92 -4.54
C SER A 426 -3.10 -7.22 -6.03
N TRP A 427 -2.69 -6.26 -6.86
CA TRP A 427 -2.59 -6.43 -8.33
C TRP A 427 -1.80 -7.68 -8.73
N PHE A 428 -0.79 -8.04 -7.95
CA PHE A 428 0.12 -9.17 -8.20
C PHE A 428 -0.47 -10.56 -7.89
N ILE A 429 -1.65 -10.65 -7.25
CA ILE A 429 -2.39 -11.91 -7.08
C ILE A 429 -3.46 -12.13 -8.15
N MET A 430 -3.66 -11.16 -9.06
CA MET A 430 -4.61 -11.24 -10.16
C MET A 430 -3.95 -11.82 -11.42
N ALA A 431 -4.18 -13.09 -11.73
CA ALA A 431 -3.59 -13.73 -12.91
C ALA A 431 -4.12 -13.20 -14.26
N SER A 432 -5.19 -12.39 -14.24
CA SER A 432 -5.63 -11.56 -15.37
C SER A 432 -4.60 -10.51 -15.77
N ASN A 433 -3.79 -10.03 -14.83
CA ASN A 433 -2.86 -8.93 -15.04
C ASN A 433 -1.41 -9.43 -14.94
N GLU A 434 -1.19 -10.35 -14.01
CA GLU A 434 0.10 -10.69 -13.44
C GLU A 434 0.20 -12.22 -13.26
N PRO A 435 0.16 -13.02 -14.34
CA PRO A 435 -0.01 -14.46 -14.26
C PRO A 435 1.19 -15.17 -13.61
N VAL A 436 2.43 -14.79 -13.93
CA VAL A 436 3.63 -15.39 -13.29
C VAL A 436 3.64 -15.08 -11.80
N SER A 437 3.31 -13.83 -11.43
CA SER A 437 3.18 -13.37 -10.05
C SER A 437 2.13 -14.15 -9.26
N ALA A 438 0.90 -14.22 -9.77
CA ALA A 438 -0.20 -14.94 -9.15
C ALA A 438 0.10 -16.45 -9.05
N ASN A 439 0.78 -17.04 -10.04
CA ASN A 439 1.17 -18.45 -10.00
C ASN A 439 2.27 -18.75 -8.97
N ILE A 440 3.18 -17.81 -8.65
CA ILE A 440 4.10 -17.96 -7.51
C ILE A 440 3.32 -17.98 -6.20
N TYR A 441 2.36 -17.06 -6.05
CA TYR A 441 1.49 -16.97 -4.88
C TYR A 441 0.66 -18.24 -4.67
N VAL A 442 -0.03 -18.72 -5.71
CA VAL A 442 -0.76 -20.00 -5.71
C VAL A 442 0.18 -21.18 -5.42
N SER A 443 1.38 -21.23 -6.00
CA SER A 443 2.35 -22.31 -5.73
C SER A 443 2.74 -22.39 -4.25
N LYS A 444 2.86 -21.24 -3.58
CA LYS A 444 3.17 -21.16 -2.14
C LYS A 444 1.98 -21.60 -1.27
N ILE A 445 0.73 -21.40 -1.70
CA ILE A 445 -0.47 -21.92 -1.04
C ILE A 445 -0.64 -23.43 -1.28
N LEU A 446 -0.31 -23.93 -2.48
CA LEU A 446 -0.31 -25.37 -2.80
C LEU A 446 0.81 -26.14 -2.08
N GLY A 447 1.95 -25.49 -1.80
CA GLY A 447 3.18 -26.15 -1.36
C GLY A 447 3.91 -26.91 -2.49
N ARG A 448 3.52 -26.67 -3.74
CA ARG A 448 4.10 -27.23 -4.98
C ARG A 448 3.90 -26.26 -6.14
N ASP A 449 4.67 -26.41 -7.21
CA ASP A 449 4.53 -25.58 -8.40
C ASP A 449 3.15 -25.75 -9.06
N THR A 450 2.58 -24.64 -9.57
CA THR A 450 1.51 -24.69 -10.58
C THR A 450 2.07 -25.10 -11.95
N PRO A 451 1.21 -25.45 -12.94
CA PRO A 451 1.66 -25.77 -14.30
C PRO A 451 2.59 -24.72 -14.92
N LEU A 452 2.27 -23.43 -14.79
CA LEU A 452 3.10 -22.33 -15.30
C LEU A 452 4.47 -22.24 -14.61
N ILE A 453 4.54 -22.36 -13.27
CA ILE A 453 5.83 -22.32 -12.56
C ILE A 453 6.68 -23.55 -12.86
N ASN A 454 6.06 -24.72 -13.04
CA ASN A 454 6.77 -25.92 -13.47
C ASN A 454 7.31 -25.78 -14.91
N GLU A 455 6.51 -25.23 -15.85
CA GLU A 455 6.95 -24.97 -17.22
C GLU A 455 8.14 -24.00 -17.25
N LEU A 456 8.03 -22.84 -16.58
CA LEU A 456 9.12 -21.88 -16.43
C LEU A 456 10.36 -22.51 -15.77
N ARG A 457 10.18 -23.37 -14.75
CA ARG A 457 11.27 -24.09 -14.07
C ARG A 457 11.98 -25.07 -14.99
N ILE A 458 11.27 -25.75 -15.90
CA ILE A 458 11.87 -26.60 -16.94
C ILE A 458 12.66 -25.73 -17.92
N ILE A 459 12.04 -24.68 -18.47
CA ILE A 459 12.68 -23.75 -19.43
C ILE A 459 13.95 -23.12 -18.84
N SER A 460 13.93 -22.71 -17.57
CA SER A 460 15.10 -22.09 -16.92
C SER A 460 16.36 -22.96 -16.89
N LYS A 461 16.24 -24.28 -17.07
CA LYS A 461 17.36 -25.23 -17.09
C LYS A 461 17.91 -25.47 -18.51
N GLN A 462 17.20 -25.02 -19.55
CA GLN A 462 17.60 -25.19 -20.94
C GLN A 462 18.66 -24.15 -21.36
N PRO A 463 19.38 -24.37 -22.48
CA PRO A 463 20.26 -23.37 -23.06
C PRO A 463 19.53 -22.04 -23.36
N ALA A 464 20.27 -20.93 -23.38
CA ALA A 464 19.70 -19.60 -23.59
C ALA A 464 18.95 -19.46 -24.93
N SER A 465 19.32 -20.23 -25.96
CA SER A 465 18.58 -20.32 -27.23
C SER A 465 17.15 -20.84 -27.07
N ALA A 466 16.93 -21.89 -26.27
CA ALA A 466 15.61 -22.44 -26.00
C ALA A 466 14.79 -21.53 -25.07
N GLN A 467 15.43 -20.85 -24.11
CA GLN A 467 14.78 -19.81 -23.30
C GLN A 467 14.36 -18.61 -24.16
N ARG A 468 15.17 -18.23 -25.16
CA ARG A 468 14.84 -17.21 -26.16
C ARG A 468 13.63 -17.60 -27.01
N GLU A 469 13.65 -18.81 -27.59
CA GLU A 469 12.55 -19.36 -28.39
C GLU A 469 11.23 -19.46 -27.60
N TYR A 470 11.33 -19.78 -26.31
CA TYR A 470 10.19 -19.78 -25.40
C TYR A 470 9.56 -18.38 -25.27
N MET A 471 10.37 -17.33 -25.03
CA MET A 471 9.86 -15.96 -24.88
C MET A 471 9.15 -15.43 -26.13
N VAL A 472 9.64 -15.74 -27.34
CA VAL A 472 9.00 -15.39 -28.63
C VAL A 472 7.57 -15.94 -28.75
N ASN A 473 7.23 -16.97 -27.98
CA ASN A 473 5.93 -17.62 -27.98
C ASN A 473 5.13 -17.41 -26.68
N PHE A 474 5.74 -16.84 -25.63
CA PHE A 474 5.10 -16.67 -24.32
C PHE A 474 3.90 -15.71 -24.39
N GLY A 475 4.09 -14.52 -24.98
CA GLY A 475 3.02 -13.52 -25.10
C GLY A 475 1.82 -14.03 -25.92
N LYS A 476 2.10 -14.83 -26.96
CA LYS A 476 1.09 -15.47 -27.82
C LYS A 476 0.32 -16.60 -27.12
N LYS A 477 0.87 -17.17 -26.04
CA LYS A 477 0.33 -18.33 -25.33
C LYS A 477 -0.43 -17.95 -24.05
N TYR A 478 -0.08 -16.83 -23.42
CA TYR A 478 -0.58 -16.45 -22.10
C TYR A 478 -1.19 -15.04 -22.05
N ASP A 479 -0.35 -14.03 -22.27
CA ASP A 479 -0.73 -12.63 -22.47
C ASP A 479 0.51 -11.83 -22.93
N PRO A 480 0.46 -10.98 -23.97
CA PRO A 480 1.55 -10.08 -24.32
C PRO A 480 1.98 -9.20 -23.13
N ASP A 481 1.01 -8.72 -22.35
CA ASP A 481 1.25 -7.82 -21.21
C ASP A 481 1.91 -8.52 -20.01
N SER A 482 2.09 -9.85 -20.07
CA SER A 482 2.72 -10.67 -19.02
C SER A 482 4.15 -11.13 -19.32
N VAL A 483 4.70 -10.70 -20.46
CA VAL A 483 5.99 -11.17 -20.97
C VAL A 483 7.18 -10.69 -20.11
N ASP A 484 7.09 -9.53 -19.47
CA ASP A 484 8.16 -9.04 -18.60
C ASP A 484 8.28 -9.87 -17.31
N GLY A 485 7.17 -10.22 -16.66
CA GLY A 485 7.15 -11.09 -15.47
C GLY A 485 7.84 -12.44 -15.71
N ALA A 486 7.67 -13.04 -16.89
CA ALA A 486 8.38 -14.25 -17.29
C ALA A 486 9.86 -14.01 -17.61
N CYS A 487 10.19 -12.91 -18.30
CA CYS A 487 11.57 -12.52 -18.61
C CYS A 487 12.39 -12.26 -17.33
N LEU A 488 11.83 -11.49 -16.39
CA LEU A 488 12.39 -11.18 -15.08
C LEU A 488 12.56 -12.46 -14.24
N TRP A 489 11.57 -13.36 -14.25
CA TRP A 489 11.66 -14.62 -13.51
C TRP A 489 12.81 -15.51 -14.01
N LEU A 490 12.95 -15.66 -15.33
CA LEU A 490 14.04 -16.43 -15.96
C LEU A 490 15.41 -15.78 -15.70
N ARG A 491 15.54 -14.46 -15.88
CA ARG A 491 16.73 -13.68 -15.53
C ARG A 491 17.15 -13.93 -14.08
N ASP A 492 16.22 -13.86 -13.15
CA ASP A 492 16.51 -14.04 -11.72
C ASP A 492 17.00 -15.47 -11.43
N ARG A 493 16.49 -16.50 -12.14
CA ARG A 493 17.05 -17.87 -12.06
C ARG A 493 18.48 -17.94 -12.62
N MET A 494 18.83 -17.16 -13.65
CA MET A 494 20.23 -17.08 -14.14
C MET A 494 21.14 -16.43 -13.08
N LEU A 495 20.74 -15.28 -12.54
CA LEU A 495 21.49 -14.54 -11.52
C LEU A 495 21.68 -15.34 -10.22
N GLU A 496 20.67 -16.11 -9.78
CA GLU A 496 20.79 -17.01 -8.61
C GLU A 496 21.76 -18.17 -8.80
N ARG A 497 21.90 -18.70 -10.02
CA ARG A 497 22.87 -19.76 -10.31
C ARG A 497 24.28 -19.20 -10.38
N TRP A 498 24.43 -18.07 -11.06
CA TRP A 498 25.72 -17.39 -11.24
C TRP A 498 26.30 -16.86 -9.93
N SER A 499 25.50 -16.19 -9.10
CA SER A 499 25.96 -15.57 -7.83
C SER A 499 26.51 -16.54 -6.78
N ARG A 500 26.35 -17.86 -6.99
CA ARG A 500 26.99 -18.92 -6.18
C ARG A 500 28.49 -19.00 -6.47
N ASN A 501 28.87 -18.99 -7.75
CA ASN A 501 30.25 -19.11 -8.25
C ASN A 501 30.54 -17.98 -9.28
N PRO A 502 30.50 -16.70 -8.89
CA PRO A 502 30.60 -15.59 -9.83
C PRO A 502 32.05 -15.38 -10.32
N THR A 503 32.25 -15.29 -11.64
CA THR A 503 33.49 -14.81 -12.28
C THR A 503 33.17 -13.75 -13.35
N PRO A 504 34.14 -12.94 -13.79
CA PRO A 504 33.90 -11.93 -14.84
C PRO A 504 33.45 -12.54 -16.18
N GLU A 505 33.93 -13.72 -16.54
CA GLU A 505 33.63 -14.43 -17.79
C GLU A 505 32.20 -14.99 -17.76
N THR A 506 31.86 -15.67 -16.66
CA THR A 506 30.51 -16.20 -16.43
C THR A 506 29.49 -15.07 -16.28
N GLY A 507 29.88 -13.93 -15.72
CA GLY A 507 29.05 -12.73 -15.64
C GLY A 507 28.76 -12.13 -17.02
N LYS A 508 29.78 -12.00 -17.88
CA LYS A 508 29.61 -11.58 -19.28
C LYS A 508 28.69 -12.53 -20.06
N GLN A 509 28.81 -13.85 -19.84
CA GLN A 509 27.91 -14.83 -20.45
C GLN A 509 26.46 -14.62 -20.01
N VAL A 510 26.20 -14.52 -18.70
CA VAL A 510 24.84 -14.29 -18.17
C VAL A 510 24.24 -12.97 -18.67
N LEU A 511 25.04 -11.91 -18.75
CA LEU A 511 24.57 -10.64 -19.32
C LEU A 511 24.22 -10.75 -20.81
N ASN A 512 24.96 -11.55 -21.57
CA ASN A 512 24.66 -11.83 -22.97
C ASN A 512 23.40 -12.70 -23.12
N ASP A 513 23.23 -13.71 -22.27
CA ASP A 513 22.04 -14.58 -22.26
C ASP A 513 20.78 -13.80 -21.90
N VAL A 514 20.83 -12.94 -20.86
CA VAL A 514 19.72 -12.04 -20.49
C VAL A 514 19.44 -11.00 -21.58
N ARG A 515 20.48 -10.47 -22.24
CA ARG A 515 20.30 -9.57 -23.40
C ARG A 515 19.58 -10.28 -24.55
N ALA A 516 19.96 -11.51 -24.87
CA ALA A 516 19.32 -12.32 -25.91
C ALA A 516 17.88 -12.69 -25.56
N LEU A 517 17.60 -12.95 -24.27
CA LEU A 517 16.27 -13.20 -23.72
C LEU A 517 15.36 -11.96 -23.84
N ALA A 518 15.85 -10.80 -23.41
CA ALA A 518 15.07 -9.56 -23.43
C ALA A 518 14.77 -9.07 -24.87
N TYR A 519 15.73 -9.15 -25.80
CA TYR A 519 15.49 -8.90 -27.23
C TYR A 519 14.67 -9.99 -27.96
N ALA A 520 14.10 -10.95 -27.24
CA ALA A 520 13.14 -11.92 -27.77
C ALA A 520 11.74 -11.76 -27.19
N THR A 521 11.53 -10.68 -26.44
CA THR A 521 10.23 -10.23 -25.95
C THR A 521 9.68 -9.12 -26.84
N ASP A 522 8.36 -8.94 -26.83
CA ASP A 522 7.68 -7.82 -27.50
C ASP A 522 7.66 -6.53 -26.62
N LEU A 523 8.51 -6.46 -25.58
CA LEU A 523 8.62 -5.33 -24.64
C LEU A 523 9.22 -4.09 -25.28
N ASP A 524 8.98 -2.91 -24.68
CA ASP A 524 9.48 -1.67 -25.25
C ASP A 524 11.02 -1.53 -25.11
N GLY A 525 11.63 -0.81 -26.04
CA GLY A 525 13.09 -0.69 -26.11
C GLY A 525 13.74 0.01 -24.91
N SER A 526 12.98 0.71 -24.06
CA SER A 526 13.42 1.23 -22.77
C SER A 526 13.36 0.19 -21.66
N GLU A 527 12.36 -0.68 -21.64
CA GLU A 527 12.23 -1.79 -20.68
C GLU A 527 13.31 -2.85 -20.90
N VAL A 528 13.58 -3.19 -22.17
CA VAL A 528 14.69 -4.07 -22.54
C VAL A 528 16.03 -3.48 -22.08
N ARG A 529 16.23 -2.16 -22.21
CA ARG A 529 17.43 -1.48 -21.68
C ARG A 529 17.49 -1.54 -20.16
N ASP A 530 16.39 -1.30 -19.46
CA ASP A 530 16.30 -1.40 -18.00
C ASP A 530 16.64 -2.82 -17.51
N ILE A 531 16.05 -3.86 -18.10
CA ILE A 531 16.35 -5.27 -17.79
C ILE A 531 17.85 -5.58 -18.00
N ILE A 532 18.47 -5.08 -19.07
CA ILE A 532 19.92 -5.27 -19.30
C ILE A 532 20.77 -4.49 -18.30
N THR A 533 20.43 -3.23 -18.02
CA THR A 533 21.20 -2.34 -17.13
C THR A 533 21.11 -2.79 -15.67
N THR A 534 19.93 -3.19 -15.19
CA THR A 534 19.73 -3.78 -13.85
C THR A 534 20.56 -5.06 -13.67
N THR A 535 20.63 -5.90 -14.71
CA THR A 535 21.40 -7.15 -14.74
C THR A 535 22.91 -6.90 -14.66
N ASP A 536 23.45 -6.03 -15.51
CA ASP A 536 24.88 -5.70 -15.49
C ASP A 536 25.29 -5.09 -14.15
N GLN A 537 24.52 -4.12 -13.64
CA GLN A 537 24.82 -3.50 -12.34
C GLN A 537 24.78 -4.50 -11.19
N TYR A 538 23.88 -5.48 -11.19
CA TYR A 538 23.92 -6.58 -10.21
C TYR A 538 25.21 -7.40 -10.31
N ILE A 539 25.62 -7.73 -11.54
CA ILE A 539 26.86 -8.47 -11.84
C ILE A 539 28.09 -7.69 -11.35
N GLN A 540 28.24 -6.42 -11.75
CA GLN A 540 29.38 -5.58 -11.34
C GLN A 540 29.45 -5.40 -9.81
N ARG A 541 28.30 -5.21 -9.14
CA ARG A 541 28.24 -5.14 -7.66
C ARG A 541 28.69 -6.45 -7.00
N THR A 542 28.31 -7.59 -7.57
CA THR A 542 28.63 -8.92 -7.03
C THR A 542 30.10 -9.29 -7.28
N LEU A 543 30.66 -8.94 -8.44
CA LEU A 543 32.09 -9.11 -8.75
C LEU A 543 32.98 -8.27 -7.83
N LYS A 544 32.67 -6.98 -7.69
CA LYS A 544 33.38 -6.07 -6.78
C LYS A 544 33.32 -6.55 -5.32
N ALA A 545 32.18 -7.10 -4.88
CA ALA A 545 32.02 -7.68 -3.55
C ALA A 545 32.76 -9.03 -3.35
N LYS A 546 33.38 -9.57 -4.41
CA LYS A 546 34.18 -10.80 -4.41
C LYS A 546 35.68 -10.55 -4.66
N GLY A 547 36.08 -9.30 -4.94
CA GLY A 547 37.47 -8.92 -5.20
C GLY A 547 37.93 -9.06 -6.66
N TYR A 548 36.98 -9.06 -7.61
CA TYR A 548 37.23 -8.91 -9.05
C TYR A 548 37.09 -7.45 -9.48
#